data_AF-A0A1I4REG4-F1
#
_entry.id   AF-A0A1I4REG4-F1
#
_cell.length_a   1.000
_cell.length_b   1.000
_cell.length_c   1.000
_cell.angle_alpha   90.00
_cell.angle_beta   90.00
_cell.angle_gamma   90.00
#
_symmetry.space_group_name_H-M   'P 1'
#
loop_
_entity.id
_entity.type
_entity.pdbx_description
1 polymer ?
#
loop_
_entity_poly.entity_id
_entity_poly.type
_entity_poly.pdbx_seq_one_letter_code
_entity_poly.pdbx_strand_id
1 'polypeptide(L)'
;MSDFGSDPYQDLPDDPEEAFLKLESHFRAECDRQLGALEHNDRTDIVYVDYIARVLAAIKALELEGEFKSEVPSIEDVNFNTYLNFNKDVMHYCTMLRIRRSQREQGYSVQFDETARRKVHHHLDQVLDIFQKLEVDDRKREKLISRLNDLQAEVDQRRTRFDRFAALTMEVAGVIGDAAERSKIVDILDAVGRVFWGSQTEKQKQLPAPRQKKIEPPKPKVEERKQPEMDDDIPF
;
A
#
# COMPACT_ATOMS: atom_id res chain seq x y z
N MET A 1 19.03 -4.27 -32.84
CA MET A 1 19.49 -4.06 -31.46
C MET A 1 18.28 -4.24 -30.58
N SER A 2 18.12 -5.45 -30.06
CA SER A 2 17.03 -5.81 -29.16
C SER A 2 17.27 -5.05 -27.86
N ASP A 3 16.35 -4.17 -27.51
CA ASP A 3 16.28 -3.53 -26.20
C ASP A 3 16.12 -4.67 -25.20
N PHE A 4 17.21 -5.08 -24.55
CA PHE A 4 17.15 -5.96 -23.39
C PHE A 4 16.46 -5.13 -22.31
N GLY A 5 15.13 -5.18 -22.32
CA GLY A 5 14.28 -4.46 -21.39
C GLY A 5 14.83 -4.63 -20.00
N SER A 6 15.04 -3.49 -19.34
CA SER A 6 15.60 -3.38 -17.99
C SER A 6 15.16 -4.56 -17.12
N ASP A 7 16.13 -5.21 -16.50
CA ASP A 7 15.90 -6.30 -15.56
C ASP A 7 14.83 -5.86 -14.53
N PRO A 8 13.62 -6.47 -14.53
CA PRO A 8 12.51 -6.00 -13.73
C PRO A 8 12.77 -6.10 -12.22
N TYR A 9 13.86 -6.78 -11.82
CA TYR A 9 14.26 -6.98 -10.44
C TYR A 9 15.21 -5.91 -9.89
N GLN A 10 15.83 -5.06 -10.73
CA GLN A 10 16.85 -4.10 -10.28
C GLN A 10 16.28 -2.88 -9.53
N ASP A 11 15.07 -2.45 -9.90
CA ASP A 11 14.44 -1.24 -9.35
C ASP A 11 13.12 -1.57 -8.64
N LEU A 12 13.10 -2.61 -7.82
CA LEU A 12 11.89 -2.96 -7.07
C LEU A 12 11.68 -2.01 -5.88
N PRO A 13 10.44 -1.56 -5.63
CA PRO A 13 10.06 -0.88 -4.39
C PRO A 13 10.35 -1.73 -3.15
N ASP A 14 10.65 -1.07 -2.02
CA ASP A 14 10.85 -1.75 -0.73
C ASP A 14 9.55 -2.36 -0.16
N ASP A 15 8.38 -1.81 -0.50
CA ASP A 15 7.08 -2.36 -0.11
C ASP A 15 6.77 -3.61 -0.95
N PRO A 16 6.61 -4.81 -0.33
CA PRO A 16 6.40 -6.05 -1.07
C PRO A 16 5.14 -6.06 -1.93
N GLU A 17 4.07 -5.38 -1.51
CA GLU A 17 2.83 -5.30 -2.29
C GLU A 17 3.03 -4.42 -3.54
N GLU A 18 3.76 -3.31 -3.41
CA GLU A 18 4.11 -2.45 -4.54
C GLU A 18 5.08 -3.13 -5.51
N ALA A 19 6.08 -3.84 -4.98
CA ALA A 19 6.98 -4.67 -5.78
C ALA A 19 6.21 -5.73 -6.58
N PHE A 20 5.26 -6.42 -5.95
CA PHE A 20 4.40 -7.38 -6.64
C PHE A 20 3.57 -6.73 -7.76
N LEU A 21 2.92 -5.59 -7.50
CA LEU A 21 2.14 -4.88 -8.52
C LEU A 21 2.99 -4.47 -9.73
N LYS A 22 4.25 -4.09 -9.51
CA LYS A 22 5.20 -3.74 -10.58
C LYS A 22 5.61 -4.98 -11.39
N LEU A 23 5.99 -6.07 -10.71
CA LEU A 23 6.36 -7.33 -11.34
C LEU A 23 5.20 -7.94 -12.14
N GLU A 24 4.00 -7.98 -11.56
CA GLU A 24 2.81 -8.53 -12.21
C GLU A 24 2.49 -7.79 -13.50
N SER A 25 2.52 -6.45 -13.47
CA SER A 25 2.31 -5.62 -14.68
C SER A 25 3.35 -5.91 -15.76
N HIS A 26 4.61 -6.16 -15.36
CA HIS A 26 5.68 -6.50 -16.30
C HIS A 26 5.49 -7.90 -16.90
N PHE A 27 5.23 -8.90 -16.06
CA PHE A 27 4.98 -10.28 -16.50
C PHE A 27 3.76 -10.38 -17.42
N ARG A 28 2.72 -9.62 -17.14
CA ARG A 28 1.54 -9.56 -18.00
C ARG A 28 1.83 -8.94 -19.36
N ALA A 29 2.55 -7.81 -19.39
CA ALA A 29 2.94 -7.18 -20.66
C ALA A 29 3.85 -8.10 -21.52
N GLU A 30 4.72 -8.88 -20.88
CA GLU A 30 5.51 -9.92 -21.55
C GLU A 30 4.63 -11.06 -22.08
N CYS A 31 3.70 -11.57 -21.27
CA CYS A 31 2.74 -12.61 -21.68
C CYS A 31 1.90 -12.15 -22.90
N ASP A 32 1.33 -10.94 -22.83
CA ASP A 32 0.52 -10.36 -23.92
C ASP A 32 1.34 -10.17 -25.20
N ARG A 33 2.61 -9.75 -25.07
CA ARG A 33 3.53 -9.61 -26.21
C ARG A 33 3.87 -10.97 -26.83
N GLN A 34 4.14 -11.99 -26.02
CA GLN A 34 4.41 -13.33 -26.52
C GLN A 34 3.19 -13.90 -27.23
N LEU A 35 2.00 -13.83 -26.62
CA LEU A 35 0.75 -14.27 -27.22
C LEU A 35 0.44 -13.56 -28.54
N GLY A 36 0.76 -12.26 -28.65
CA GLY A 36 0.59 -11.50 -29.89
C GLY A 36 1.59 -11.86 -30.99
N ALA A 37 2.72 -12.48 -30.65
CA ALA A 37 3.75 -12.92 -31.59
C ALA A 37 3.58 -14.38 -32.05
N LEU A 38 2.70 -15.15 -31.41
CA LEU A 38 2.46 -16.54 -31.75
C LEU A 38 1.73 -16.68 -33.09
N GLU A 39 2.14 -17.67 -33.89
CA GLU A 39 1.43 -18.12 -35.08
C GLU A 39 0.29 -19.10 -34.73
N HIS A 40 -0.58 -19.39 -35.71
CA HIS A 40 -1.83 -20.14 -35.50
C HIS A 40 -1.67 -21.57 -34.94
N ASN A 41 -0.46 -22.15 -35.01
CA ASN A 41 -0.16 -23.51 -34.53
C ASN A 41 0.73 -23.54 -33.28
N ASP A 42 1.05 -22.39 -32.69
CA ASP A 42 1.95 -22.34 -31.54
C ASP A 42 1.27 -22.74 -30.23
N ARG A 43 2.08 -23.26 -29.32
CA ARG A 43 1.68 -23.73 -28.00
C ARG A 43 1.46 -22.58 -27.01
N THR A 44 0.25 -22.04 -26.99
CA THR A 44 -0.17 -20.96 -26.07
C THR A 44 -0.13 -21.37 -24.59
N ASP A 45 -0.30 -22.65 -24.31
CA ASP A 45 -0.23 -23.25 -22.97
C ASP A 45 1.12 -23.04 -22.29
N ILE A 46 2.22 -23.06 -23.05
CA ILE A 46 3.57 -22.80 -22.52
C ILE A 46 3.67 -21.36 -21.99
N VAL A 47 3.15 -20.39 -22.74
CA VAL A 47 3.15 -18.97 -22.35
C VAL A 47 2.29 -18.75 -21.10
N TYR A 48 1.13 -19.41 -21.02
CA TYR A 48 0.28 -19.35 -19.83
C TYR A 48 0.96 -19.92 -18.58
N VAL A 49 1.61 -21.08 -18.69
CA VAL A 49 2.33 -21.71 -17.58
C VAL A 49 3.48 -20.82 -17.11
N ASP A 50 4.24 -20.23 -18.02
CA ASP A 50 5.34 -19.31 -17.68
C ASP A 50 4.83 -18.08 -16.91
N TYR A 51 3.75 -17.44 -17.38
CA TYR A 51 3.11 -16.34 -16.66
C TYR A 51 2.65 -16.75 -15.26
N ILE A 52 1.93 -17.88 -15.14
CA ILE A 52 1.42 -18.38 -13.85
C ILE A 52 2.59 -18.66 -12.90
N ALA A 53 3.64 -19.34 -13.37
CA ALA A 53 4.80 -19.69 -12.58
C ALA A 53 5.54 -18.44 -12.08
N ARG A 54 5.74 -17.43 -12.93
CA ARG A 54 6.40 -16.16 -12.55
C ARG A 54 5.62 -15.39 -11.51
N VAL A 55 4.29 -15.28 -11.67
CA VAL A 55 3.44 -14.59 -10.69
C VAL A 55 3.47 -15.31 -9.35
N LEU A 56 3.35 -16.65 -9.33
CA LEU A 56 3.41 -17.44 -8.10
C LEU A 56 4.79 -17.37 -7.43
N ALA A 57 5.87 -17.38 -8.23
CA ALA A 57 7.22 -17.21 -7.72
C ALA A 57 7.40 -15.82 -7.06
N ALA A 58 6.86 -14.76 -7.66
CA ALA A 58 6.90 -13.42 -7.07
C ALA A 58 6.10 -13.34 -5.76
N ILE A 59 4.90 -13.93 -5.71
CA ILE A 59 4.10 -14.00 -4.46
C ILE A 59 4.89 -14.68 -3.35
N LYS A 60 5.53 -15.81 -3.65
CA LYS A 60 6.35 -16.55 -2.69
C LYS A 60 7.60 -15.77 -2.25
N ALA A 61 8.35 -15.22 -3.20
CA ALA A 61 9.58 -14.48 -2.90
C ALA A 61 9.32 -13.20 -2.07
N LEU A 62 8.15 -12.59 -2.23
CA LEU A 62 7.72 -11.40 -1.50
C LEU A 62 6.90 -11.74 -0.23
N GLU A 63 6.82 -13.02 0.14
CA GLU A 63 6.11 -13.51 1.33
C GLU A 63 4.62 -13.13 1.39
N LEU A 64 3.97 -13.03 0.22
CA LEU A 64 2.57 -12.63 0.05
C LEU A 64 1.58 -13.83 0.03
N GLU A 65 2.05 -15.01 0.41
CA GLU A 65 1.34 -16.30 0.28
C GLU A 65 0.09 -16.40 1.18
N GLY A 66 0.04 -15.63 2.28
CA GLY A 66 -1.05 -15.70 3.26
C GLY A 66 -2.44 -15.38 2.68
N GLU A 67 -2.49 -14.75 1.52
CA GLU A 67 -3.72 -14.25 0.91
C GLU A 67 -4.02 -14.85 -0.47
N PHE A 68 -3.04 -15.49 -1.10
CA PHE A 68 -3.17 -16.05 -2.44
C PHE A 68 -2.94 -17.56 -2.40
N LYS A 69 -4.03 -18.33 -2.44
CA LYS A 69 -4.00 -19.79 -2.36
C LYS A 69 -4.15 -20.40 -3.75
N SER A 70 -3.11 -20.30 -4.56
CA SER A 70 -3.04 -20.99 -5.85
C SER A 70 -1.71 -21.71 -5.98
N GLU A 71 -1.74 -22.88 -6.61
CA GLU A 71 -0.55 -23.67 -6.94
C GLU A 71 -0.21 -23.54 -8.42
N VAL A 72 1.03 -23.88 -8.80
CA VAL A 72 1.45 -23.91 -10.21
C VAL A 72 0.85 -25.15 -10.87
N PRO A 73 -0.02 -25.02 -11.89
CA PRO A 73 -0.56 -26.16 -12.61
C PRO A 73 0.50 -26.83 -13.50
N SER A 74 0.33 -28.13 -13.77
CA SER A 74 1.12 -28.84 -14.78
C SER A 74 0.77 -28.31 -16.18
N ILE A 75 1.73 -28.33 -17.12
CA ILE A 75 1.53 -27.85 -18.50
C ILE A 75 0.35 -28.56 -19.17
N GLU A 76 0.18 -29.86 -18.93
CA GLU A 76 -0.89 -30.68 -19.51
C GLU A 76 -2.30 -30.26 -19.03
N ASP A 77 -2.39 -29.60 -17.87
CA ASP A 77 -3.64 -29.14 -17.26
C ASP A 77 -3.95 -27.66 -17.55
N VAL A 78 -3.05 -26.96 -18.25
CA VAL A 78 -3.22 -25.54 -18.57
C VAL A 78 -3.87 -25.38 -19.93
N ASN A 79 -5.06 -24.80 -19.91
CA ASN A 79 -5.74 -24.30 -21.09
C ASN A 79 -6.14 -22.83 -20.89
N PHE A 80 -6.79 -22.26 -21.91
CA PHE A 80 -7.25 -20.87 -21.85
C PHE A 80 -8.16 -20.57 -20.66
N ASN A 81 -9.02 -21.50 -20.23
CA ASN A 81 -9.88 -21.30 -19.05
C ASN A 81 -9.07 -21.31 -17.75
N THR A 82 -8.06 -22.18 -17.64
CA THR A 82 -7.13 -22.19 -16.50
C THR A 82 -6.43 -20.83 -16.38
N TYR A 83 -5.88 -20.32 -17.49
CA TYR A 83 -5.27 -18.99 -17.57
C TYR A 83 -6.26 -17.88 -17.20
N LEU A 84 -7.46 -17.89 -17.77
CA LEU A 84 -8.47 -16.86 -17.53
C LEU A 84 -8.92 -16.81 -16.07
N ASN A 85 -9.10 -17.96 -15.43
CA ASN A 85 -9.46 -18.03 -14.02
C ASN A 85 -8.32 -17.52 -13.13
N PHE A 86 -7.09 -17.96 -13.39
CA PHE A 86 -5.91 -17.46 -12.69
C PHE A 86 -5.77 -15.93 -12.83
N ASN A 87 -5.94 -15.39 -14.04
CA ASN A 87 -5.88 -13.95 -14.28
C ASN A 87 -6.97 -13.18 -13.52
N LYS A 88 -8.19 -13.72 -13.40
CA LYS A 88 -9.23 -13.12 -12.56
C LYS A 88 -8.82 -13.06 -11.09
N ASP A 89 -8.20 -14.12 -10.58
CA ASP A 89 -7.72 -14.17 -9.19
C ASP A 89 -6.58 -13.17 -8.96
N VAL A 90 -5.61 -13.11 -9.88
CA VAL A 90 -4.53 -12.11 -9.86
C VAL A 90 -5.09 -10.69 -9.92
N MET A 91 -6.06 -10.43 -10.80
CA MET A 91 -6.71 -9.12 -10.90
C MET A 91 -7.46 -8.73 -9.63
N HIS A 92 -8.16 -9.68 -9.02
CA HIS A 92 -8.82 -9.48 -7.73
C HIS A 92 -7.77 -9.13 -6.67
N TYR A 93 -6.67 -9.89 -6.60
CA TYR A 93 -5.58 -9.68 -5.67
C TYR A 93 -4.91 -8.31 -5.85
N CYS A 94 -4.50 -7.96 -7.08
CA CYS A 94 -3.96 -6.63 -7.42
C CYS A 94 -4.90 -5.50 -7.01
N THR A 95 -6.21 -5.67 -7.21
CA THR A 95 -7.22 -4.71 -6.77
C THR A 95 -7.23 -4.55 -5.25
N MET A 96 -7.19 -5.65 -4.49
CA MET A 96 -7.13 -5.60 -3.03
C MET A 96 -5.88 -4.87 -2.53
N LEU A 97 -4.71 -5.16 -3.09
CA LEU A 97 -3.45 -4.50 -2.73
C LEU A 97 -3.52 -2.99 -2.99
N ARG A 98 -4.04 -2.58 -4.16
CA ARG A 98 -4.23 -1.16 -4.48
C ARG A 98 -5.16 -0.46 -3.50
N ILE A 99 -6.24 -1.12 -3.07
CA ILE A 99 -7.16 -0.57 -2.07
C ILE A 99 -6.45 -0.43 -0.72
N ARG A 100 -5.72 -1.45 -0.27
CA ARG A 100 -4.99 -1.42 1.01
C ARG A 100 -3.92 -0.34 1.02
N ARG A 101 -3.12 -0.23 -0.04
CA ARG A 101 -2.18 0.87 -0.22
C ARG A 101 -2.88 2.22 -0.10
N SER A 102 -3.98 2.42 -0.82
CA SER A 102 -4.75 3.66 -0.73
C SER A 102 -5.25 3.93 0.70
N GLN A 103 -5.68 2.90 1.44
CA GLN A 103 -6.08 3.04 2.84
C GLN A 103 -4.92 3.39 3.76
N ARG A 104 -3.74 2.78 3.58
CA ARG A 104 -2.51 3.12 4.32
C ARG A 104 -2.10 4.57 4.05
N GLU A 105 -2.05 4.98 2.78
CA GLU A 105 -1.76 6.37 2.37
C GLU A 105 -2.77 7.38 2.94
N GLN A 106 -4.04 7.00 3.02
CA GLN A 106 -5.07 7.81 3.68
C GLN A 106 -4.85 7.89 5.20
N GLY A 107 -4.33 6.85 5.85
CA GLY A 107 -3.97 6.88 7.27
C GLY A 107 -2.82 7.85 7.56
N TYR A 108 -1.83 7.92 6.67
CA TYR A 108 -0.66 8.79 6.79
C TYR A 108 -0.82 10.16 6.09
N SER A 109 -2.04 10.63 5.89
CA SER A 109 -2.31 11.95 5.33
C SER A 109 -3.50 12.63 5.98
N VAL A 110 -3.48 13.97 5.96
CA VAL A 110 -4.52 14.83 6.52
C VAL A 110 -5.21 15.58 5.39
N GLN A 111 -6.51 15.81 5.50
CA GLN A 111 -7.20 16.74 4.63
C GLN A 111 -7.46 18.02 5.41
N PHE A 112 -6.89 19.13 4.96
CA PHE A 112 -7.17 20.44 5.54
C PHE A 112 -8.47 21.01 5.00
N ASP A 113 -9.22 21.66 5.88
CA ASP A 113 -10.20 22.66 5.46
C ASP A 113 -9.46 23.94 5.04
N GLU A 114 -10.19 24.87 4.43
CA GLU A 114 -9.61 26.11 3.93
C GLU A 114 -8.97 26.95 5.06
N THR A 115 -9.57 26.91 6.26
CA THR A 115 -9.05 27.62 7.43
C THR A 115 -7.72 27.04 7.91
N ALA A 116 -7.64 25.72 8.08
CA ALA A 116 -6.41 25.04 8.48
C ALA A 116 -5.32 25.22 7.41
N ARG A 117 -5.66 25.11 6.12
CA ARG A 117 -4.70 25.32 5.02
C ARG A 117 -4.04 26.70 5.10
N ARG A 118 -4.83 27.76 5.30
CA ARG A 118 -4.30 29.13 5.46
C ARG A 118 -3.40 29.28 6.69
N LYS A 119 -3.76 28.64 7.81
CA LYS A 119 -2.92 28.65 9.02
C LYS A 119 -1.58 27.95 8.77
N VAL A 120 -1.60 26.81 8.10
CA VAL A 120 -0.36 26.10 7.75
C VAL A 120 0.51 26.97 6.85
N HIS A 121 -0.04 27.51 5.75
CA HIS A 121 0.71 28.41 4.87
C HIS A 121 1.31 29.60 5.60
N HIS A 122 0.54 30.27 6.46
CA HIS A 122 1.05 31.37 7.28
C HIS A 122 2.27 30.97 8.12
N HIS A 123 2.25 29.78 8.74
CA HIS A 123 3.39 29.27 9.50
C HIS A 123 4.56 28.88 8.60
N LEU A 124 4.32 28.31 7.42
CA LEU A 124 5.38 27.97 6.47
C LEU A 124 6.07 29.23 5.92
N ASP A 125 5.33 30.31 5.68
CA ASP A 125 5.90 31.60 5.28
C ASP A 125 6.80 32.19 6.38
N GLN A 126 6.39 32.07 7.64
CA GLN A 126 7.24 32.46 8.79
C GLN A 126 8.54 31.65 8.85
N VAL A 127 8.47 30.35 8.55
CA VAL A 127 9.68 29.50 8.49
C VAL A 127 10.58 29.93 7.32
N LEU A 128 10.01 30.26 6.16
CA LEU A 128 10.77 30.75 5.01
C LEU A 128 11.54 32.03 5.35
N ASP A 129 10.89 32.99 6.01
CA ASP A 129 11.51 34.25 6.43
C ASP A 129 12.70 34.02 7.37
N ILE A 130 12.63 33.00 8.22
CA ILE A 130 13.74 32.63 9.11
C ILE A 130 14.86 31.97 8.32
N PHE A 131 14.54 31.02 7.43
CA PHE A 131 15.54 30.34 6.59
C PHE A 131 16.34 31.31 5.71
N GLN A 132 15.70 32.37 5.20
CA GLN A 132 16.39 33.39 4.40
C GLN A 132 17.40 34.22 5.21
N LYS A 133 17.17 34.38 6.52
CA LYS A 133 18.04 35.14 7.43
C LYS A 133 19.09 34.28 8.12
N LEU A 134 18.99 32.96 7.97
CA LEU A 134 19.86 31.99 8.65
C LEU A 134 21.29 32.05 8.11
N GLU A 135 22.26 32.19 9.02
CA GLU A 135 23.69 32.16 8.72
C GLU A 135 24.22 30.71 8.59
N VAL A 136 23.82 30.04 7.51
CA VAL A 136 24.30 28.71 7.14
C VAL A 136 24.88 28.71 5.73
N ASP A 137 25.66 27.68 5.42
CA ASP A 137 26.14 27.41 4.07
C ASP A 137 24.98 27.35 3.06
N ASP A 138 25.19 27.91 1.87
CA ASP A 138 24.16 28.07 0.85
C ASP A 138 23.52 26.74 0.44
N ARG A 139 24.30 25.65 0.41
CA ARG A 139 23.77 24.31 0.09
C ARG A 139 22.78 23.83 1.14
N LYS A 140 23.02 24.12 2.42
CA LYS A 140 22.10 23.77 3.52
C LYS A 140 20.83 24.62 3.46
N ARG A 141 20.98 25.93 3.20
CA ARG A 141 19.84 26.84 3.04
C ARG A 141 18.93 26.40 1.89
N GLU A 142 19.51 26.09 0.74
CA GLU A 142 18.76 25.63 -0.43
C GLU A 142 18.01 24.32 -0.16
N LYS A 143 18.65 23.39 0.56
CA LYS A 143 18.00 22.13 0.97
C LYS A 143 16.82 22.36 1.91
N LEU A 144 16.94 23.25 2.89
CA LEU A 144 15.83 23.64 3.77
C LEU A 144 14.67 24.27 2.99
N ILE A 145 14.97 25.23 2.12
CA ILE A 145 13.96 25.90 1.27
C ILE A 145 13.28 24.89 0.34
N SER A 146 14.05 23.97 -0.26
CA SER A 146 13.49 22.89 -1.08
C SER A 146 12.51 22.02 -0.31
N ARG A 147 12.84 21.60 0.93
CA ARG A 147 11.91 20.84 1.78
C ARG A 147 10.68 21.63 2.20
N LEU A 148 10.82 22.93 2.41
CA LEU A 148 9.70 23.80 2.71
C LEU A 148 8.74 23.93 1.52
N ASN A 149 9.29 24.13 0.32
CA ASN A 149 8.52 24.21 -0.91
C ASN A 149 7.81 22.88 -1.23
N ASP A 150 8.49 21.74 -1.01
CA ASP A 150 7.87 20.40 -1.11
C ASP A 150 6.64 20.30 -0.20
N LEU A 151 6.74 20.79 1.03
CA LEU A 151 5.63 20.77 1.98
C LEU A 151 4.52 21.74 1.59
N GLN A 152 4.84 22.96 1.15
CA GLN A 152 3.85 23.93 0.67
C GLN A 152 3.03 23.36 -0.50
N ALA A 153 3.70 22.77 -1.50
CA ALA A 153 3.03 22.14 -2.63
C ALA A 153 2.15 20.96 -2.22
N GLU A 154 2.54 20.20 -1.19
CA GLU A 154 1.75 19.11 -0.62
C GLU A 154 0.55 19.61 0.21
N VAL A 155 0.64 20.79 0.84
CA VAL A 155 -0.47 21.44 1.56
C VAL A 155 -1.61 21.89 0.63
N ASP A 156 -1.27 22.22 -0.61
CA ASP A 156 -2.24 22.60 -1.65
C ASP A 156 -2.95 21.40 -2.30
N GLN A 157 -2.44 20.19 -2.08
CA GLN A 157 -3.12 18.98 -2.54
C GLN A 157 -4.41 18.71 -1.75
N ARG A 158 -5.24 17.81 -2.28
CA ARG A 158 -6.47 17.36 -1.60
C ARG A 158 -6.18 16.76 -0.21
N ARG A 159 -5.03 16.10 -0.07
CA ARG A 159 -4.54 15.55 1.19
C ARG A 159 -3.04 15.83 1.28
N THR A 160 -2.59 16.11 2.48
CA THR A 160 -1.19 16.39 2.79
C THR A 160 -0.62 15.23 3.57
N ARG A 161 0.41 14.58 3.04
CA ARG A 161 1.09 13.47 3.71
C ARG A 161 1.99 13.95 4.86
N PHE A 162 2.07 13.16 5.93
CA PHE A 162 2.94 13.48 7.08
C PHE A 162 4.43 13.35 6.78
N ASP A 163 4.81 12.55 5.78
CA ASP A 163 6.20 12.35 5.37
C ASP A 163 6.87 13.67 4.94
N ARG A 164 6.16 14.56 4.25
CA ARG A 164 6.67 15.88 3.84
C ARG A 164 6.94 16.77 5.04
N PHE A 165 6.04 16.76 6.03
CA PHE A 165 6.23 17.50 7.28
C PHE A 165 7.39 16.92 8.10
N ALA A 166 7.48 15.59 8.21
CA ALA A 166 8.59 14.92 8.89
C ALA A 166 9.94 15.19 8.21
N ALA A 167 10.00 15.17 6.88
CA ALA A 167 11.19 15.47 6.10
C ALA A 167 11.73 16.87 6.37
N LEU A 168 10.86 17.89 6.39
CA LEU A 168 11.23 19.25 6.76
C LEU A 168 11.76 19.32 8.20
N THR A 169 11.06 18.69 9.14
CA THR A 169 11.43 18.69 10.57
C THR A 169 12.80 18.03 10.81
N MET A 170 13.07 16.91 10.14
CA MET A 170 14.38 16.24 10.19
C MET A 170 15.48 17.09 9.59
N GLU A 171 15.23 17.77 8.46
CA GLU A 171 16.22 18.66 7.84
C GLU A 171 16.57 19.83 8.77
N VAL A 172 15.55 20.45 9.37
CA VAL A 172 15.73 21.51 10.38
C VAL A 172 16.58 21.02 11.55
N ALA A 173 16.29 19.83 12.08
CA ALA A 173 17.04 19.26 13.20
C ALA A 173 18.51 18.98 12.86
N GLY A 174 18.82 18.65 11.60
CA GLY A 174 20.18 18.37 11.12
C GLY A 174 20.99 19.62 10.76
N VAL A 175 20.33 20.71 10.36
CA VAL A 175 20.99 21.94 9.89
C VAL A 175 21.20 22.97 11.02
N ILE A 176 20.25 23.09 11.94
CA ILE A 176 20.22 24.22 12.89
C ILE A 176 20.85 23.83 14.22
N GLY A 177 22.07 24.30 14.44
CA GLY A 177 22.85 24.09 15.65
C GLY A 177 22.65 25.14 16.75
N ASP A 178 22.25 26.37 16.40
CA ASP A 178 22.00 27.45 17.38
C ASP A 178 20.68 27.20 18.12
N ALA A 179 20.76 27.14 19.45
CA ALA A 179 19.62 26.85 20.32
C ALA A 179 18.50 27.90 20.22
N ALA A 180 18.82 29.18 20.00
CA ALA A 180 17.82 30.25 20.00
C ALA A 180 17.00 30.27 18.70
N GLU A 181 17.66 30.17 17.54
CA GLU A 181 16.99 30.10 16.24
C GLU A 181 16.24 28.78 16.07
N ARG A 182 16.84 27.68 16.54
CA ARG A 182 16.18 26.38 16.57
C ARG A 182 14.89 26.41 17.37
N SER A 183 14.88 27.05 18.55
CA SER A 183 13.67 27.14 19.38
C SER A 183 12.51 27.80 18.61
N LYS A 184 12.76 28.93 17.94
CA LYS A 184 11.71 29.65 17.20
C LYS A 184 11.13 28.82 16.05
N ILE A 185 11.98 28.13 15.30
CA ILE A 185 11.53 27.30 14.17
C ILE A 185 10.77 26.09 14.69
N VAL A 186 11.24 25.46 15.77
CA VAL A 186 10.55 24.34 16.42
C VAL A 186 9.18 24.77 16.91
N ASP A 187 9.04 25.94 17.53
CA ASP A 187 7.74 26.45 17.99
C ASP A 187 6.74 26.63 16.83
N ILE A 188 7.21 27.11 15.67
CA ILE A 188 6.37 27.27 14.47
C ILE A 188 6.02 25.90 13.87
N LEU A 189 6.98 24.97 13.78
CA LEU A 189 6.72 23.61 13.31
C LEU A 189 5.77 22.86 14.25
N ASP A 190 5.85 23.08 15.56
CA ASP A 190 4.91 22.55 16.54
C ASP A 190 3.50 23.13 16.32
N ALA A 191 3.39 24.41 15.97
CA ALA A 191 2.10 25.00 15.60
C ALA A 191 1.53 24.35 14.33
N VAL A 192 2.35 24.09 13.32
CA VAL A 192 1.96 23.31 12.12
C VAL A 192 1.51 21.90 12.52
N GLY A 193 2.29 21.21 13.35
CA GLY A 193 1.96 19.89 13.88
C GLY A 193 0.62 19.87 14.60
N ARG A 194 0.30 20.87 15.43
CA ARG A 194 -1.02 20.96 16.08
C ARG A 194 -2.17 21.04 15.07
N VAL A 195 -1.98 21.76 13.97
CA VAL A 195 -3.00 21.86 12.91
C VAL A 195 -3.19 20.51 12.21
N PHE A 196 -2.10 19.86 11.82
CA PHE A 196 -2.14 18.52 11.21
C PHE A 196 -2.88 17.50 12.09
N TRP A 197 -2.60 17.47 13.40
CA TRP A 197 -3.14 16.46 14.32
C TRP A 197 -4.60 16.79 14.66
N GLY A 198 -4.93 18.07 14.82
CA GLY A 198 -6.32 18.53 15.00
C GLY A 198 -7.24 18.13 13.84
N SER A 199 -6.75 18.24 12.61
CA SER A 199 -7.50 17.89 11.40
C SER A 199 -7.69 16.38 11.17
N GLN A 200 -6.93 15.49 11.83
CA GLN A 200 -7.23 14.04 11.81
C GLN A 200 -8.48 13.71 12.63
N THR A 201 -8.59 14.29 13.82
CA THR A 201 -9.62 13.95 14.82
C THR A 201 -11.05 14.23 14.34
N GLU A 202 -11.26 15.20 13.45
CA GLU A 202 -12.58 15.54 12.94
C GLU A 202 -13.18 14.45 12.03
N LYS A 203 -12.35 13.67 11.34
CA LYS A 203 -12.81 12.55 10.50
C LYS A 203 -13.07 11.27 11.27
N GLN A 204 -12.26 10.96 12.29
CA GLN A 204 -12.49 9.78 13.13
C GLN A 204 -13.84 9.84 13.87
N LYS A 205 -14.38 11.03 14.12
CA LYS A 205 -15.72 11.20 14.71
C LYS A 205 -16.88 10.85 13.78
N GLN A 206 -16.66 10.66 12.48
CA GLN A 206 -17.74 10.46 11.49
C GLN A 206 -18.00 8.99 11.13
N LEU A 207 -17.19 8.05 11.60
CA LEU A 207 -17.46 6.63 11.38
C LEU A 207 -18.16 6.04 12.62
N PRO A 208 -19.39 5.49 12.50
CA PRO A 208 -19.95 4.70 13.58
C PRO A 208 -19.00 3.53 13.88
N ALA A 209 -18.68 3.32 15.15
CA ALA A 209 -17.77 2.27 15.57
C ALA A 209 -18.15 0.93 14.90
N PRO A 210 -17.18 0.16 14.36
CA PRO A 210 -17.47 -1.11 13.73
C PRO A 210 -18.23 -1.98 14.72
N ARG A 211 -19.47 -2.36 14.36
CA ARG A 211 -20.28 -3.29 15.17
C ARG A 211 -19.49 -4.58 15.26
N GLN A 212 -18.86 -4.83 16.41
CA GLN A 212 -18.19 -6.09 16.68
C GLN A 212 -19.23 -7.20 16.49
N LYS A 213 -19.08 -8.03 15.47
CA LYS A 213 -19.88 -9.24 15.31
C LYS A 213 -19.54 -10.13 16.50
N LYS A 214 -20.42 -10.13 17.52
CA LYS A 214 -20.37 -11.14 18.59
C LYS A 214 -20.38 -12.49 17.91
N ILE A 215 -19.29 -13.24 18.09
CA ILE A 215 -19.22 -14.64 17.71
C ILE A 215 -20.31 -15.33 18.53
N GLU A 216 -21.33 -15.89 17.86
CA GLU A 216 -22.33 -16.70 18.54
C GLU A 216 -21.62 -17.89 19.20
N PRO A 217 -21.92 -18.19 20.48
CA PRO A 217 -21.28 -19.32 21.15
C PRO A 217 -21.59 -20.63 20.39
N PRO A 218 -20.64 -21.58 20.40
CA PRO A 218 -20.78 -22.84 19.66
C PRO A 218 -22.04 -23.58 20.10
N LYS A 219 -22.88 -23.96 19.13
CA LYS A 219 -24.10 -24.73 19.38
C LYS A 219 -23.73 -26.05 20.08
N PRO A 220 -24.39 -26.42 21.19
CA PRO A 220 -24.13 -27.67 21.87
C PRO A 220 -24.43 -28.85 20.93
N LYS A 221 -23.49 -29.79 20.85
CA LYS A 221 -23.66 -31.05 20.11
C LYS A 221 -24.86 -31.80 20.70
N VAL A 222 -25.86 -32.06 19.87
CA VAL A 222 -26.97 -32.95 20.19
C VAL A 222 -26.38 -34.35 20.32
N GLU A 223 -26.49 -34.94 21.51
CA GLU A 223 -26.11 -36.34 21.76
C GLU A 223 -26.97 -37.28 20.91
N GLU A 224 -26.30 -38.21 20.23
CA GLU A 224 -26.93 -39.25 19.42
C GLU A 224 -27.79 -40.16 20.31
N ARG A 225 -29.07 -40.28 19.96
CA ARG A 225 -30.00 -41.24 20.60
C ARG A 225 -29.50 -42.66 20.33
N LYS A 226 -29.11 -43.36 21.40
CA LYS A 226 -28.94 -44.83 21.40
C LYS A 226 -30.23 -45.49 20.91
N GLN A 227 -30.11 -46.34 19.90
CA GLN A 227 -31.22 -47.19 19.45
C GLN A 227 -31.55 -48.21 20.56
N PRO A 228 -32.82 -48.56 20.78
CA PRO A 228 -33.21 -49.60 21.71
C PRO A 228 -32.91 -50.99 21.12
N GLU A 229 -32.27 -51.84 21.93
CA GLU A 229 -32.12 -53.28 21.69
C GLU A 229 -33.52 -53.91 21.59
N MET A 230 -33.80 -54.58 20.47
CA MET A 230 -35.01 -55.39 20.30
C MET A 230 -34.74 -56.76 20.92
N ASP A 231 -35.46 -57.04 22.01
CA ASP A 231 -35.44 -58.28 22.75
C ASP A 231 -36.28 -59.35 22.02
N ASP A 232 -35.72 -60.56 21.96
CA ASP A 232 -36.28 -61.76 21.37
C ASP A 232 -37.51 -62.26 22.16
N ASP A 233 -38.64 -62.48 21.49
CA ASP A 233 -39.61 -63.54 21.83
C ASP A 233 -40.81 -63.56 20.85
N ILE A 234 -40.79 -64.51 19.91
CA ILE A 234 -42.02 -64.96 19.22
C ILE A 234 -42.16 -66.47 19.48
N PRO A 235 -43.16 -66.90 20.27
CA PRO A 235 -43.39 -68.31 20.56
C PRO A 235 -44.10 -69.03 19.39
N PHE A 236 -43.86 -70.35 19.31
CA PHE A 236 -44.33 -71.30 18.29
C PHE A 236 -45.85 -71.31 18.04
#